data_AF-A0A386TAU1-F1
#
_entry.id   AF-A0A386TAU1-F1
#
_cell.length_a   1.000
_cell.length_b   1.000
_cell.length_c   1.000
_cell.angle_alpha   90.00
_cell.angle_beta   90.00
_cell.angle_gamma   90.00
#
_symmetry.space_group_name_H-M   'P 1'
#
loop_
_entity.id
_entity.type
_entity.pdbx_description
1 polymer ?
#
loop_
_entity_poly.entity_id
_entity_poly.type
_entity_poly.pdbx_seq_one_letter_code
_entity_poly.pdbx_strand_id
1 'polypeptide(L)'
;MVFLEMVRIKNNALFNWIEEYVSNLSAIGDWGYVLPGAHERLGASLLVAIDAEGSERDQFIYALREHLPGLDLASLNQDGEEFKVFDLSESDQLRSFSASKRLASPNHYSLYFSFSSPSGSISDFVLDQFLSACAEKPEIALARFRQLVGSKRPQGGRLAEVLLDRILGVSGRIGVSQIHGLFSVLGEAIDDLAPVAKTYSGYPQFLRGNRQEVFGLIVNMKDPEQRKNTLQTLFTEAKSLAWLAGIVREAIFEHGVFGHRAEPEDARLLSTEEFELVRDIFLNRLTGLPPEELMEVPQFLSLMITWQQTGDTEGARNWIADQTTTDPGLLNVLQKMMSWSDSSAHGVQYKLRINTLDTFFGGHSLVQDRLMRIAADDRVGTDDRSLASKMLRNLDDDMR
;
A
#
# COMPACT_ATOMS: atom_id res chain seq x y z
N MET A 1 6.13 -31.42 2.96
CA MET A 1 5.87 -32.21 4.18
C MET A 1 7.05 -33.13 4.52
N VAL A 2 7.57 -33.91 3.56
CA VAL A 2 8.73 -34.82 3.80
C VAL A 2 9.98 -34.09 4.32
N PHE A 3 10.32 -32.92 3.77
CA PHE A 3 11.47 -32.12 4.22
C PHE A 3 11.43 -31.79 5.73
N LEU A 4 10.35 -31.15 6.20
CA LEU A 4 10.24 -30.69 7.59
C LEU A 4 10.27 -31.86 8.58
N GLU A 5 9.65 -32.98 8.21
CA GLU A 5 9.66 -34.22 9.00
C GLU A 5 11.05 -34.84 9.10
N MET A 6 11.82 -34.85 8.00
CA MET A 6 13.22 -35.29 8.04
C MET A 6 14.08 -34.40 8.93
N VAL A 7 13.90 -33.07 8.83
CA VAL A 7 14.62 -32.11 9.67
C VAL A 7 14.27 -32.33 11.14
N ARG A 8 12.98 -32.50 11.48
CA ARG A 8 12.53 -32.77 12.85
C ARG A 8 13.20 -33.99 13.47
N ILE A 9 13.35 -35.07 12.69
CA ILE A 9 13.96 -36.31 13.15
C ILE A 9 15.48 -36.19 13.28
N LYS A 10 16.14 -35.48 12.36
CA LYS A 10 17.60 -35.44 12.25
C LYS A 10 18.26 -34.30 13.03
N ASN A 11 17.59 -33.16 13.12
CA ASN A 11 18.12 -31.94 13.70
C ASN A 11 16.99 -31.07 14.27
N ASN A 12 16.67 -31.31 15.54
CA ASN A 12 15.59 -30.59 16.22
C ASN A 12 15.91 -29.10 16.46
N ALA A 13 17.20 -28.74 16.55
CA ALA A 13 17.61 -27.34 16.67
C ALA A 13 17.25 -26.58 15.38
N LEU A 14 17.56 -27.16 14.22
CA LEU A 14 17.17 -26.60 12.93
C LEU A 14 15.65 -26.58 12.75
N PHE A 15 14.92 -27.60 13.20
CA PHE A 15 13.45 -27.60 13.15
C PHE A 15 12.85 -26.39 13.89
N ASN A 16 13.27 -26.16 15.13
CA ASN A 16 12.81 -25.02 15.94
C ASN A 16 13.22 -23.68 15.30
N TRP A 17 14.43 -23.62 14.76
CA TRP A 17 14.90 -22.42 14.04
C TRP A 17 14.02 -22.12 12.83
N ILE A 18 13.66 -23.14 12.05
CA ILE A 18 12.78 -22.97 10.88
C ILE A 18 11.41 -22.46 11.31
N GLU A 19 10.83 -23.00 12.40
CA GLU A 19 9.54 -22.54 12.93
C GLU A 19 9.58 -21.06 13.34
N GLU A 20 10.61 -20.66 14.08
CA GLU A 20 10.84 -19.27 14.48
C GLU A 20 11.06 -18.36 13.26
N TYR A 21 11.82 -18.83 12.27
CA TYR A 21 12.09 -18.12 11.03
C TYR A 21 10.79 -17.79 10.28
N VAL A 22 9.96 -18.79 10.00
CA VAL A 22 8.73 -18.57 9.22
C VAL A 22 7.66 -17.80 10.00
N SER A 23 7.66 -17.89 11.34
CA SER A 23 6.79 -17.08 12.20
C SER A 23 7.17 -15.59 12.11
N ASN A 24 8.47 -15.28 12.21
CA ASN A 24 8.97 -13.92 12.00
C ASN A 24 8.75 -13.45 10.56
N LEU A 25 8.98 -14.32 9.57
CA LEU A 25 8.72 -14.02 8.16
C LEU A 25 7.24 -13.69 7.91
N SER A 26 6.32 -14.39 8.57
CA SER A 26 4.90 -14.07 8.51
C SER A 26 4.62 -12.70 9.10
N ALA A 27 5.24 -12.36 10.24
CA ALA A 27 5.11 -11.04 10.82
C ALA A 27 5.63 -9.94 9.89
N ILE A 28 6.74 -10.18 9.17
CA ILE A 28 7.29 -9.26 8.15
C ILE A 28 6.32 -9.12 6.97
N GLY A 29 5.82 -10.24 6.45
CA GLY A 29 4.83 -10.26 5.37
C GLY A 29 3.53 -9.53 5.75
N ASP A 30 3.19 -9.53 7.04
CA ASP A 30 2.08 -8.79 7.63
C ASP A 30 2.43 -7.34 8.01
N TRP A 31 3.40 -6.74 7.32
CA TRP A 31 3.87 -5.36 7.52
C TRP A 31 4.53 -5.11 8.89
N GLY A 32 4.87 -6.15 9.64
CA GLY A 32 5.65 -6.08 10.88
C GLY A 32 7.13 -5.81 10.62
N TYR A 33 7.87 -5.43 11.67
CA TYR A 33 9.31 -5.24 11.59
C TYR A 33 10.03 -6.30 12.40
N VAL A 34 11.16 -6.74 11.85
CA VAL A 34 12.18 -7.41 12.64
C VAL A 34 12.89 -6.35 13.47
N LEU A 35 13.05 -6.60 14.77
CA LEU A 35 13.80 -5.70 15.65
C LEU A 35 15.23 -5.48 15.08
N PRO A 36 15.82 -4.28 15.26
CA PRO A 36 17.22 -4.05 14.88
C PRO A 36 18.13 -5.15 15.46
N GLY A 37 19.01 -5.71 14.63
CA GLY A 37 19.90 -6.83 14.98
C GLY A 37 19.23 -8.19 15.17
N ALA A 38 17.89 -8.33 15.01
CA ALA A 38 17.28 -9.66 15.03
C ALA A 38 17.55 -10.46 13.75
N HIS A 39 17.78 -9.83 12.60
CA HIS A 39 18.21 -10.51 11.37
C HIS A 39 19.61 -11.14 11.50
N GLU A 40 20.55 -10.44 12.12
CA GLU A 40 21.90 -10.95 12.44
C GLU A 40 21.84 -12.06 13.49
N ARG A 41 21.10 -11.87 14.58
CA ARG A 41 20.95 -12.90 15.63
C ARG A 41 20.31 -14.18 15.10
N LEU A 42 19.29 -14.08 14.26
CA LEU A 42 18.63 -15.24 13.68
C LEU A 42 19.53 -15.92 12.62
N GLY A 43 20.32 -15.14 11.87
CA GLY A 43 21.32 -15.69 10.97
C GLY A 43 22.41 -16.46 11.71
N ALA A 44 22.97 -15.88 12.77
CA ALA A 44 23.95 -16.56 13.63
C ALA A 44 23.40 -17.86 14.25
N SER A 45 22.14 -17.85 14.71
CA SER A 45 21.51 -19.05 15.27
C SER A 45 21.26 -20.14 14.21
N LEU A 46 21.08 -19.79 12.92
CA LEU A 46 21.02 -20.77 11.84
C LEU A 46 22.34 -21.52 11.70
N LEU A 47 23.45 -20.77 11.68
CA LEU A 47 24.77 -21.36 11.49
C LEU A 47 25.12 -22.34 12.61
N VAL A 48 24.71 -22.02 13.84
CA VAL A 48 24.81 -22.93 15.00
C VAL A 48 23.89 -24.14 14.83
N ALA A 49 22.67 -23.94 14.33
CA ALA A 49 21.69 -25.02 14.18
C ALA A 49 22.07 -26.03 13.08
N ILE A 50 22.77 -25.63 12.01
CA ILE A 50 23.16 -26.53 10.92
C ILE A 50 24.23 -27.54 11.37
N ASP A 51 25.09 -27.18 12.31
CA ASP A 51 26.18 -28.03 12.84
C ASP A 51 27.09 -28.60 11.73
N ALA A 52 27.44 -27.76 10.75
CA ALA A 52 28.38 -28.05 9.67
C ALA A 52 29.34 -26.89 9.44
N GLU A 53 30.50 -27.14 8.83
CA GLU A 53 31.54 -26.13 8.56
C GLU A 53 31.95 -26.08 7.09
N GLY A 54 32.52 -24.95 6.67
CA GLY A 54 33.06 -24.75 5.32
C GLY A 54 32.05 -25.04 4.20
N SER A 55 32.50 -25.73 3.15
CA SER A 55 31.70 -25.96 1.94
C SER A 55 30.41 -26.76 2.17
N GLU A 56 30.37 -27.61 3.20
CA GLU A 56 29.16 -28.38 3.52
C GLU A 56 28.05 -27.47 4.05
N ARG A 57 28.40 -26.49 4.89
CA ARG A 57 27.48 -25.46 5.37
C ARG A 57 26.92 -24.64 4.20
N ASP A 58 27.77 -24.20 3.29
CA ASP A 58 27.35 -23.34 2.18
C ASP A 58 26.39 -24.08 1.24
N GLN A 59 26.68 -25.35 0.93
CA GLN A 59 25.78 -26.21 0.15
C GLN A 59 24.43 -26.41 0.85
N PHE A 60 24.45 -26.60 2.17
CA PHE A 60 23.23 -26.76 2.95
C PHE A 60 22.38 -25.49 2.94
N ILE A 61 22.98 -24.32 3.16
CA ILE A 61 22.26 -23.04 3.13
C ILE A 61 21.71 -22.76 1.73
N TYR A 62 22.47 -23.09 0.69
CA TYR A 62 22.00 -22.98 -0.69
C TYR A 62 20.76 -23.85 -0.95
N ALA A 63 20.77 -25.11 -0.51
CA ALA A 63 19.62 -26.00 -0.61
C ALA A 63 18.42 -25.50 0.23
N LEU A 64 18.68 -24.93 1.42
CA LEU A 64 17.65 -24.41 2.31
C LEU A 64 16.87 -23.25 1.68
N ARG A 65 17.51 -22.46 0.80
CA ARG A 65 16.89 -21.33 0.08
C ARG A 65 15.68 -21.74 -0.77
N GLU A 66 15.63 -22.99 -1.25
CA GLU A 66 14.47 -23.49 -2.00
C GLU A 66 13.19 -23.56 -1.14
N HIS A 67 13.36 -23.64 0.17
CA HIS A 67 12.27 -23.76 1.14
C HIS A 67 12.08 -22.48 1.97
N LEU A 68 13.12 -21.67 2.14
CA LEU A 68 13.14 -20.47 2.97
C LEU A 68 13.74 -19.29 2.17
N PRO A 69 12.94 -18.29 1.75
CA PRO A 69 13.44 -17.13 1.01
C PRO A 69 14.21 -16.19 1.94
N GLY A 70 15.01 -15.27 1.40
CA GLY A 70 15.65 -14.20 2.16
C GLY A 70 16.92 -14.57 2.95
N LEU A 71 17.63 -15.63 2.55
CA LEU A 71 18.94 -15.97 3.10
C LEU A 71 20.03 -15.18 2.34
N ASP A 72 20.83 -14.39 3.06
CA ASP A 72 21.89 -13.56 2.46
C ASP A 72 23.13 -14.40 2.12
N LEU A 73 23.13 -15.02 0.93
CA LEU A 73 24.25 -15.82 0.46
C LEU A 73 25.51 -15.00 0.17
N ALA A 74 25.39 -13.68 -0.01
CA ALA A 74 26.55 -12.83 -0.29
C ALA A 74 27.43 -12.67 0.95
N SER A 75 26.80 -12.57 2.12
CA SER A 75 27.51 -12.47 3.41
C SER A 75 28.28 -13.76 3.80
N LEU A 76 27.95 -14.93 3.24
CA LEU A 76 28.65 -16.19 3.57
C LEU A 76 30.12 -16.22 3.15
N ASN A 77 30.50 -15.47 2.11
CA ASN A 77 31.83 -15.50 1.51
C ASN A 77 32.66 -14.24 1.80
N GLN A 78 32.15 -13.31 2.62
CA GLN A 78 32.82 -12.06 2.94
C GLN A 78 33.42 -12.12 4.34
N ASP A 79 34.75 -12.07 4.42
CA ASP A 79 35.47 -12.02 5.68
C ASP A 79 35.06 -10.77 6.47
N GLY A 80 34.45 -10.98 7.65
CA GLY A 80 34.07 -9.92 8.58
C GLY A 80 32.61 -9.47 8.49
N GLU A 81 31.79 -10.03 7.60
CA GLU A 81 30.35 -9.79 7.60
C GLU A 81 29.59 -10.87 8.39
N GLU A 82 28.59 -10.45 9.18
CA GLU A 82 27.69 -11.37 9.86
C GLU A 82 26.65 -11.90 8.88
N PHE A 83 26.38 -13.21 8.91
CA PHE A 83 25.35 -13.81 8.06
C PHE A 83 23.96 -13.29 8.43
N LYS A 84 23.23 -12.78 7.44
CA LYS A 84 21.91 -12.16 7.62
C LYS A 84 20.80 -12.99 7.00
N VAL A 85 19.62 -12.85 7.58
CA VAL A 85 18.38 -13.40 7.03
C VAL A 85 17.32 -12.32 6.87
N PHE A 86 16.23 -12.64 6.16
CA PHE A 86 15.20 -11.70 5.72
C PHE A 86 15.67 -10.67 4.69
N ASP A 87 16.72 -10.97 3.92
CA ASP A 87 17.07 -10.18 2.74
C ASP A 87 16.08 -10.47 1.59
N LEU A 88 14.90 -9.85 1.70
CA LEU A 88 13.81 -9.97 0.74
C LEU A 88 13.90 -8.88 -0.35
N SER A 89 15.11 -8.58 -0.80
CA SER A 89 15.40 -7.60 -1.85
C SER A 89 14.58 -7.82 -3.15
N GLU A 90 14.12 -9.05 -3.39
CA GLU A 90 13.13 -9.39 -4.41
C GLU A 90 11.72 -9.53 -3.79
N SER A 91 10.92 -8.47 -3.89
CA SER A 91 9.52 -8.41 -3.42
C SER A 91 8.60 -9.51 -3.99
N ASP A 92 8.99 -10.14 -5.10
CA ASP A 92 8.26 -11.26 -5.72
C ASP A 92 8.49 -12.62 -5.03
N GLN A 93 9.57 -12.80 -4.24
CA GLN A 93 9.87 -14.09 -3.64
C GLN A 93 8.75 -14.56 -2.70
N LEU A 94 8.28 -13.71 -1.76
CA LEU A 94 7.19 -14.07 -0.85
C LEU A 94 5.86 -14.34 -1.55
N ARG A 95 5.58 -13.64 -2.66
CA ARG A 95 4.37 -13.86 -3.46
C ARG A 95 4.36 -15.27 -4.06
N SER A 96 5.49 -15.73 -4.60
CA SER A 96 5.61 -17.07 -5.17
C SER A 96 5.39 -18.20 -4.15
N PHE A 97 5.90 -18.03 -2.92
CA PHE A 97 5.70 -18.97 -1.82
C PHE A 97 4.24 -18.99 -1.36
N SER A 98 3.61 -17.82 -1.29
CA SER A 98 2.20 -17.68 -0.94
C SER A 98 1.28 -18.37 -1.96
N ALA A 99 1.51 -18.13 -3.26
CA ALA A 99 0.74 -18.73 -4.35
C ALA A 99 0.85 -20.27 -4.34
N SER A 100 2.05 -20.80 -4.08
CA SER A 100 2.33 -22.23 -4.03
C SER A 100 2.00 -22.88 -2.67
N LYS A 101 1.47 -22.12 -1.70
CA LYS A 101 1.20 -22.57 -0.32
C LYS A 101 2.41 -23.25 0.35
N ARG A 102 3.61 -22.79 0.03
CA ARG A 102 4.88 -23.38 0.53
C ARG A 102 5.10 -23.07 2.02
N LEU A 103 6.08 -23.74 2.62
CA LEU A 103 6.43 -23.61 4.04
C LEU A 103 6.60 -22.15 4.48
N ALA A 104 7.36 -21.35 3.72
CA ALA A 104 7.60 -19.95 4.04
C ALA A 104 6.49 -18.98 3.60
N SER A 105 5.29 -19.49 3.26
CA SER A 105 4.13 -18.64 2.98
C SER A 105 3.62 -18.00 4.28
N PRO A 106 3.57 -16.67 4.41
CA PRO A 106 2.98 -15.98 5.58
C PRO A 106 1.57 -16.50 5.94
N ASN A 107 0.78 -16.81 4.92
CA ASN A 107 -0.61 -17.24 5.11
C ASN A 107 -0.81 -18.74 5.40
N HIS A 108 0.22 -19.58 5.27
CA HIS A 108 0.06 -21.04 5.29
C HIS A 108 1.09 -21.77 6.15
N TYR A 109 2.16 -21.11 6.62
CA TYR A 109 3.28 -21.77 7.31
C TYR A 109 2.82 -22.60 8.51
N SER A 110 1.88 -22.10 9.32
CA SER A 110 1.43 -22.80 10.53
C SER A 110 0.74 -24.12 10.23
N LEU A 111 0.18 -24.32 9.03
CA LEU A 111 -0.36 -25.61 8.60
C LEU A 111 0.71 -26.72 8.56
N TYR A 112 1.98 -26.36 8.40
CA TYR A 112 3.11 -27.28 8.40
C TYR A 112 3.54 -27.72 9.81
N PHE A 113 3.13 -27.00 10.86
CA PHE A 113 3.54 -27.26 12.25
C PHE A 113 2.35 -27.71 13.13
N SER A 114 1.25 -26.96 13.10
CA SER A 114 0.12 -27.13 14.01
C SER A 114 -1.18 -27.53 13.32
N PHE A 115 -1.21 -27.64 11.99
CA PHE A 115 -2.42 -27.84 11.18
C PHE A 115 -3.53 -26.78 11.40
N SER A 116 -3.19 -25.66 12.02
CA SER A 116 -4.07 -24.50 12.20
C SER A 116 -3.58 -23.34 11.33
N SER A 117 -4.46 -22.43 10.92
CA SER A 117 -4.06 -21.20 10.22
C SER A 117 -3.51 -20.17 11.22
N PRO A 118 -2.62 -19.25 10.80
CA PRO A 118 -2.09 -18.23 11.69
C PRO A 118 -3.22 -17.34 12.23
N SER A 119 -3.13 -16.91 13.48
CA SER A 119 -4.10 -15.97 14.07
C SER A 119 -4.17 -14.70 13.22
N GLY A 120 -5.37 -14.28 12.83
CA GLY A 120 -5.56 -13.10 11.98
C GLY A 120 -5.29 -13.32 10.49
N SER A 121 -5.21 -14.57 10.02
CA SER A 121 -5.16 -14.90 8.58
C SER A 121 -6.55 -15.05 7.97
N ILE A 122 -6.62 -14.96 6.64
CA ILE A 122 -7.82 -15.28 5.86
C ILE A 122 -7.66 -16.66 5.22
N SER A 123 -8.61 -17.57 5.50
CA SER A 123 -8.59 -18.92 4.94
C SER A 123 -8.96 -18.94 3.45
N ASP A 124 -8.57 -20.02 2.75
CA ASP A 124 -8.96 -20.26 1.35
C ASP A 124 -10.48 -20.24 1.17
N PHE A 125 -11.22 -20.87 2.09
CA PHE A 125 -12.68 -20.90 2.06
C PHE A 125 -13.31 -19.50 2.19
N VAL A 126 -12.72 -18.61 3.00
CA VAL A 126 -13.19 -17.23 3.14
C VAL A 126 -12.90 -16.43 1.87
N LEU A 127 -11.70 -16.59 1.31
CA LEU A 127 -11.30 -15.96 0.05
C LEU A 127 -12.20 -16.39 -1.11
N ASP A 128 -12.43 -17.69 -1.27
CA ASP A 128 -13.23 -18.26 -2.36
C ASP A 128 -14.69 -17.81 -2.27
N GLN A 129 -15.26 -17.78 -1.06
CA GLN A 129 -16.60 -17.22 -0.86
C GLN A 129 -16.66 -15.73 -1.18
N PHE A 130 -15.64 -14.96 -0.83
CA PHE A 130 -15.58 -13.53 -1.14
C PHE A 130 -15.53 -13.31 -2.66
N LEU A 131 -14.65 -14.02 -3.38
CA LEU A 131 -14.53 -13.92 -4.83
C LEU A 131 -15.79 -14.42 -5.56
N SER A 132 -16.42 -15.49 -5.07
CA SER A 132 -17.70 -15.98 -5.61
C SER A 132 -18.81 -14.96 -5.38
N ALA A 133 -18.87 -14.36 -4.18
CA ALA A 133 -19.81 -13.28 -3.89
C ALA A 133 -19.54 -12.03 -4.77
N CYS A 134 -18.30 -11.70 -5.11
CA CYS A 134 -18.03 -10.62 -6.05
C CYS A 134 -18.70 -10.88 -7.40
N ALA A 135 -18.63 -12.10 -7.92
CA ALA A 135 -19.24 -12.43 -9.21
C ALA A 135 -20.77 -12.50 -9.18
N GLU A 136 -21.35 -12.99 -8.08
CA GLU A 136 -22.79 -13.35 -8.04
C GLU A 136 -23.65 -12.38 -7.21
N LYS A 137 -23.09 -11.82 -6.13
CA LYS A 137 -23.80 -11.06 -5.09
C LYS A 137 -22.91 -9.93 -4.53
N PRO A 138 -22.59 -8.90 -5.34
CA PRO A 138 -21.67 -7.83 -4.97
C PRO A 138 -22.02 -7.13 -3.64
N GLU A 139 -23.30 -7.05 -3.29
CA GLU A 139 -23.77 -6.48 -2.02
C GLU A 139 -23.31 -7.27 -0.79
N ILE A 140 -23.27 -8.61 -0.89
CA ILE A 140 -22.76 -9.48 0.17
C ILE A 140 -21.24 -9.34 0.27
N ALA A 141 -20.56 -9.29 -0.88
CA ALA A 141 -19.12 -9.06 -0.92
C ALA A 141 -18.75 -7.70 -0.31
N LEU A 142 -19.50 -6.64 -0.63
CA LEU A 142 -19.30 -5.30 -0.08
C LEU A 142 -19.48 -5.26 1.45
N ALA A 143 -20.56 -5.85 1.95
CA ALA A 143 -20.79 -5.95 3.40
C ALA A 143 -19.65 -6.70 4.10
N ARG A 144 -19.17 -7.79 3.50
CA ARG A 144 -18.04 -8.57 4.01
C ARG A 144 -16.74 -7.76 3.97
N PHE A 145 -16.47 -7.03 2.90
CA PHE A 145 -15.28 -6.18 2.80
C PHE A 145 -15.25 -5.12 3.91
N ARG A 146 -16.36 -4.39 4.11
CA ARG A 146 -16.49 -3.41 5.20
C ARG A 146 -16.31 -4.02 6.59
N GLN A 147 -16.82 -5.24 6.81
CA GLN A 147 -16.56 -5.97 8.05
C GLN A 147 -15.06 -6.23 8.27
N LEU A 148 -14.34 -6.61 7.20
CA LEU A 148 -12.89 -6.85 7.26
C LEU A 148 -12.09 -5.56 7.48
N VAL A 149 -12.54 -4.42 6.94
CA VAL A 149 -11.97 -3.10 7.22
C VAL A 149 -12.09 -2.76 8.72
N GLY A 150 -13.25 -3.05 9.32
CA GLY A 150 -13.47 -2.86 10.75
C GLY A 150 -12.69 -3.82 11.66
N SER A 151 -12.22 -4.95 11.13
CA SER A 151 -11.63 -6.05 11.92
C SER A 151 -10.13 -5.87 12.12
N LYS A 152 -9.72 -5.55 13.36
CA LYS A 152 -8.30 -5.46 13.74
C LYS A 152 -7.67 -6.84 13.87
N ARG A 153 -6.41 -6.96 13.45
CA ARG A 153 -5.61 -8.18 13.64
C ARG A 153 -4.83 -8.13 14.96
N PRO A 154 -4.56 -9.28 15.60
CA PRO A 154 -3.67 -9.34 16.76
C PRO A 154 -2.27 -8.77 16.49
N GLN A 155 -1.77 -8.89 15.26
CA GLN A 155 -0.45 -8.42 14.83
C GLN A 155 -0.43 -6.94 14.38
N GLY A 156 -1.58 -6.25 14.45
CA GLY A 156 -1.76 -4.92 13.88
C GLY A 156 -2.24 -4.94 12.42
N GLY A 157 -2.74 -3.80 11.94
CA GLY A 157 -3.43 -3.71 10.65
C GLY A 157 -4.85 -4.29 10.66
N ARG A 158 -5.45 -4.41 9.48
CA ARG A 158 -6.83 -4.85 9.22
C ARG A 158 -6.86 -6.16 8.44
N LEU A 159 -7.91 -6.96 8.63
CA LEU A 159 -8.12 -8.15 7.81
C LEU A 159 -8.37 -7.81 6.33
N ALA A 160 -8.85 -6.61 6.02
CA ALA A 160 -8.99 -6.16 4.63
C ALA A 160 -7.64 -6.08 3.91
N GLU A 161 -6.54 -5.68 4.57
CA GLU A 161 -5.20 -5.66 3.96
C GLU A 161 -4.76 -7.08 3.58
N VAL A 162 -4.96 -8.04 4.48
CA VAL A 162 -4.70 -9.46 4.22
C VAL A 162 -5.54 -9.99 3.06
N LEU A 163 -6.79 -9.55 2.94
CA LEU A 163 -7.65 -9.97 1.84
C LEU A 163 -7.08 -9.53 0.49
N LEU A 164 -6.62 -8.28 0.39
CA LEU A 164 -6.01 -7.75 -0.84
C LEU A 164 -4.75 -8.55 -1.21
N ASP A 165 -3.86 -8.81 -0.26
CA ASP A 165 -2.66 -9.62 -0.48
C ASP A 165 -2.99 -11.05 -0.95
N ARG A 166 -4.02 -11.64 -0.33
CA ARG A 166 -4.51 -12.98 -0.68
C ARG A 166 -5.13 -13.02 -2.08
N ILE A 167 -5.84 -11.97 -2.49
CA ILE A 167 -6.38 -11.81 -3.86
C ILE A 167 -5.23 -11.77 -4.87
N LEU A 168 -4.19 -10.99 -4.61
CA LEU A 168 -3.01 -10.90 -5.47
C LEU A 168 -2.29 -12.24 -5.60
N GLY A 169 -2.18 -12.99 -4.49
CA GLY A 169 -1.60 -14.33 -4.45
C GLY A 169 -2.34 -15.37 -5.29
N VAL A 170 -3.60 -15.11 -5.67
CA VAL A 170 -4.40 -16.00 -6.54
C VAL A 170 -4.82 -15.34 -7.86
N SER A 171 -4.21 -14.20 -8.21
CA SER A 171 -4.52 -13.40 -9.40
C SER A 171 -4.68 -14.21 -10.69
N GLY A 172 -3.85 -15.24 -10.90
CA GLY A 172 -3.87 -16.08 -12.09
C GLY A 172 -5.12 -16.95 -12.29
N ARG A 173 -5.99 -17.12 -11.27
CA ARG A 173 -7.24 -17.89 -11.38
C ARG A 173 -8.51 -17.03 -11.28
N ILE A 174 -8.39 -15.71 -11.14
CA ILE A 174 -9.53 -14.82 -10.99
C ILE A 174 -10.14 -14.57 -12.37
N GLY A 175 -11.41 -14.94 -12.53
CA GLY A 175 -12.16 -14.77 -13.78
C GLY A 175 -12.71 -13.35 -13.99
N VAL A 176 -13.12 -13.04 -15.21
CA VAL A 176 -13.63 -11.71 -15.62
C VAL A 176 -14.80 -11.23 -14.77
N SER A 177 -15.79 -12.09 -14.50
CA SER A 177 -16.95 -11.73 -13.66
C SER A 177 -16.55 -11.38 -12.23
N GLN A 178 -15.55 -12.08 -11.69
CA GLN A 178 -15.01 -11.79 -10.36
C GLN A 178 -14.27 -10.45 -10.35
N ILE A 179 -13.52 -10.13 -11.41
CA ILE A 179 -12.82 -8.84 -11.54
C ILE A 179 -13.83 -7.69 -11.58
N HIS A 180 -14.86 -7.79 -12.41
CA HIS A 180 -15.91 -6.77 -12.49
C HIS A 180 -16.56 -6.52 -11.12
N GLY A 181 -17.00 -7.60 -10.45
CA GLY A 181 -17.60 -7.51 -9.12
C GLY A 181 -16.63 -7.00 -8.04
N LEU A 182 -15.37 -7.41 -8.10
CA LEU A 182 -14.33 -6.97 -7.19
C LEU A 182 -14.08 -5.46 -7.34
N PHE A 183 -14.01 -4.95 -8.57
CA PHE A 183 -13.82 -3.53 -8.83
C PHE A 183 -15.02 -2.71 -8.38
N SER A 184 -16.25 -3.23 -8.51
CA SER A 184 -17.44 -2.60 -7.93
C SER A 184 -17.35 -2.53 -6.40
N VAL A 185 -17.00 -3.65 -5.73
CA VAL A 185 -16.85 -3.70 -4.26
C VAL A 185 -15.76 -2.75 -3.75
N LEU A 186 -14.58 -2.77 -4.39
CA LEU A 186 -13.47 -1.90 -4.01
C LEU A 186 -13.76 -0.45 -4.33
N GLY A 187 -14.35 -0.17 -5.50
CA GLY A 187 -14.81 1.15 -5.88
C GLY A 187 -15.77 1.76 -4.85
N GLU A 188 -16.55 0.95 -4.15
CA GLU A 188 -17.48 1.41 -3.12
C GLU A 188 -16.87 1.63 -1.72
N ALA A 189 -15.74 1.02 -1.38
CA ALA A 189 -15.29 0.97 0.02
C ALA A 189 -13.78 0.87 0.27
N ILE A 190 -12.92 0.78 -0.74
CA ILE A 190 -11.47 0.63 -0.50
C ILE A 190 -10.88 1.89 0.17
N ASP A 191 -11.46 3.06 -0.07
CA ASP A 191 -11.07 4.31 0.59
C ASP A 191 -11.36 4.27 2.10
N ASP A 192 -12.36 3.51 2.57
CA ASP A 192 -12.66 3.31 4.00
C ASP A 192 -11.47 2.68 4.75
N LEU A 193 -10.61 1.96 4.03
CA LEU A 193 -9.41 1.34 4.59
C LEU A 193 -8.28 2.36 4.80
N ALA A 194 -8.19 3.42 4.00
CA ALA A 194 -7.05 4.33 3.99
C ALA A 194 -6.75 5.01 5.36
N PRO A 195 -7.74 5.48 6.14
CA PRO A 195 -7.48 6.10 7.45
C PRO A 195 -6.98 5.12 8.52
N VAL A 196 -7.19 3.82 8.32
CA VAL A 196 -6.93 2.77 9.31
C VAL A 196 -5.90 1.73 8.87
N ALA A 197 -5.44 1.84 7.63
CA ALA A 197 -4.41 1.00 7.05
C ALA A 197 -3.06 1.26 7.71
N LYS A 198 -2.23 0.23 7.76
CA LYS A 198 -0.84 0.38 8.18
C LYS A 198 -0.04 0.91 6.98
N THR A 199 0.71 1.99 7.19
CA THR A 199 1.54 2.58 6.12
C THR A 199 2.96 2.81 6.61
N TYR A 200 3.94 2.56 5.73
CA TYR A 200 5.36 2.84 5.99
C TYR A 200 5.76 4.24 5.53
N SER A 201 5.04 4.80 4.56
CA SER A 201 5.38 6.07 3.90
C SER A 201 4.26 7.11 4.04
N GLY A 202 3.27 6.85 4.90
CA GLY A 202 2.06 7.66 5.01
C GLY A 202 1.06 7.47 3.86
N TYR A 203 1.42 6.73 2.81
CA TYR A 203 0.56 6.42 1.68
C TYR A 203 0.27 4.91 1.63
N PRO A 204 -1.01 4.49 1.69
CA PRO A 204 -1.37 3.08 1.55
C PRO A 204 -1.06 2.54 0.14
N GLN A 205 -0.31 1.43 0.07
CA GLN A 205 0.17 0.91 -1.22
C GLN A 205 -0.96 0.45 -2.15
N PHE A 206 -2.03 -0.11 -1.58
CA PHE A 206 -3.22 -0.53 -2.35
C PHE A 206 -3.88 0.61 -3.13
N LEU A 207 -3.62 1.87 -2.76
CA LEU A 207 -4.11 3.03 -3.51
C LEU A 207 -3.33 3.28 -4.79
N ARG A 208 -2.12 2.74 -4.99
CA ARG A 208 -1.30 3.05 -6.17
C ARG A 208 -1.92 2.59 -7.48
N GLY A 209 -2.80 1.58 -7.49
CA GLY A 209 -3.52 1.21 -8.71
C GLY A 209 -2.61 0.74 -9.86
N ASN A 210 -1.41 0.25 -9.57
CA ASN A 210 -0.47 -0.25 -10.58
C ASN A 210 -0.63 -1.77 -10.81
N ARG A 211 0.20 -2.34 -11.69
CA ARG A 211 0.20 -3.78 -12.05
C ARG A 211 0.41 -4.73 -10.87
N GLN A 212 1.08 -4.29 -9.79
CA GLN A 212 1.36 -5.11 -8.61
C GLN A 212 0.22 -5.11 -7.59
N GLU A 213 -0.75 -4.21 -7.75
CA GLU A 213 -1.93 -4.02 -6.90
C GLU A 213 -3.19 -4.62 -7.53
N VAL A 214 -4.31 -4.61 -6.81
CA VAL A 214 -5.54 -5.30 -7.23
C VAL A 214 -6.09 -4.76 -8.55
N PHE A 215 -5.87 -3.48 -8.88
CA PHE A 215 -6.24 -2.94 -10.19
C PHE A 215 -5.49 -3.61 -11.34
N GLY A 216 -4.27 -4.10 -11.09
CA GLY A 216 -3.48 -4.90 -12.04
C GLY A 216 -4.21 -6.12 -12.60
N LEU A 217 -5.24 -6.63 -11.92
CA LEU A 217 -6.08 -7.73 -12.42
C LEU A 217 -6.81 -7.39 -13.72
N ILE A 218 -6.92 -6.11 -14.11
CA ILE A 218 -7.49 -5.70 -15.41
C ILE A 218 -6.79 -6.39 -16.59
N VAL A 219 -5.51 -6.80 -16.45
CA VAL A 219 -4.77 -7.54 -17.50
C VAL A 219 -5.38 -8.91 -17.82
N ASN A 220 -6.19 -9.47 -16.93
CA ASN A 220 -6.88 -10.74 -17.15
C ASN A 220 -8.13 -10.58 -18.03
N MET A 221 -8.63 -9.34 -18.22
CA MET A 221 -9.75 -9.04 -19.12
C MET A 221 -9.23 -8.88 -20.55
N LYS A 222 -9.23 -9.97 -21.32
CA LYS A 222 -8.70 -10.00 -22.69
C LYS A 222 -9.66 -9.46 -23.75
N ASP A 223 -10.96 -9.45 -23.45
CA ASP A 223 -11.97 -8.88 -24.34
C ASP A 223 -11.99 -7.34 -24.20
N PRO A 224 -11.68 -6.58 -25.28
CA PRO A 224 -11.56 -5.13 -25.20
C PRO A 224 -12.86 -4.43 -24.80
N GLU A 225 -14.02 -4.92 -25.25
CA GLU A 225 -15.32 -4.30 -24.95
C GLU A 225 -15.71 -4.52 -23.48
N GLN A 226 -15.54 -5.73 -22.95
CA GLN A 226 -15.77 -6.01 -21.53
C GLN A 226 -14.83 -5.21 -20.64
N ARG A 227 -13.56 -5.09 -21.04
CA ARG A 227 -12.55 -4.31 -20.32
C ARG A 227 -12.91 -2.82 -20.31
N LYS A 228 -13.24 -2.25 -21.47
CA LYS A 228 -13.70 -0.86 -21.60
C LYS A 228 -14.95 -0.59 -20.76
N ASN A 229 -15.96 -1.44 -20.83
CA ASN A 229 -17.19 -1.31 -20.04
C ASN A 229 -16.88 -1.36 -18.54
N THR A 230 -16.00 -2.25 -18.11
CA THR A 230 -15.59 -2.36 -16.69
C THR A 230 -14.90 -1.09 -16.21
N LEU A 231 -13.98 -0.53 -17.00
CA LEU A 231 -13.31 0.73 -16.68
C LEU A 231 -14.31 1.88 -16.63
N GLN A 232 -15.20 1.99 -17.61
CA GLN A 232 -16.22 3.04 -17.65
C GLN A 232 -17.14 2.98 -16.43
N THR A 233 -17.66 1.81 -16.08
CA THR A 233 -18.51 1.61 -14.90
C THR A 233 -17.73 1.96 -13.63
N LEU A 234 -16.51 1.43 -13.45
CA LEU A 234 -15.68 1.70 -12.29
C LEU A 234 -15.47 3.21 -12.10
N PHE A 235 -15.03 3.91 -13.14
CA PHE A 235 -14.71 5.34 -13.04
C PHE A 235 -15.95 6.23 -12.92
N THR A 236 -17.10 5.79 -13.44
CA THR A 236 -18.35 6.56 -13.34
C THR A 236 -18.99 6.40 -11.97
N GLU A 237 -19.04 5.17 -11.42
CA GLU A 237 -19.89 4.84 -10.28
C GLU A 237 -19.13 4.77 -8.94
N ALA A 238 -17.83 4.46 -8.95
CA ALA A 238 -17.09 4.21 -7.71
C ALA A 238 -17.01 5.45 -6.81
N LYS A 239 -17.18 5.27 -5.50
CA LYS A 239 -17.07 6.33 -4.48
C LYS A 239 -15.64 6.53 -3.97
N SER A 240 -14.77 5.55 -4.16
CA SER A 240 -13.39 5.53 -3.68
C SER A 240 -12.48 6.37 -4.58
N LEU A 241 -12.61 7.69 -4.49
CA LEU A 241 -11.87 8.65 -5.32
C LEU A 241 -10.37 8.64 -5.07
N ALA A 242 -9.90 8.33 -3.86
CA ALA A 242 -8.47 8.25 -3.59
C ALA A 242 -7.82 7.07 -4.33
N TRP A 243 -8.53 5.94 -4.41
CA TRP A 243 -8.09 4.81 -5.21
C TRP A 243 -8.10 5.11 -6.71
N LEU A 244 -9.18 5.71 -7.22
CA LEU A 244 -9.23 6.15 -8.62
C LEU A 244 -8.12 7.14 -8.96
N ALA A 245 -7.81 8.07 -8.05
CA ALA A 245 -6.72 9.02 -8.21
C ALA A 245 -5.38 8.32 -8.35
N GLY A 246 -5.09 7.31 -7.52
CA GLY A 246 -3.84 6.57 -7.65
C GLY A 246 -3.74 5.79 -8.96
N ILE A 247 -4.83 5.15 -9.41
CA ILE A 247 -4.88 4.49 -10.74
C ILE A 247 -4.55 5.49 -11.85
N VAL A 248 -5.23 6.63 -11.88
CA VAL A 248 -5.02 7.68 -12.91
C VAL A 248 -3.60 8.22 -12.84
N ARG A 249 -3.07 8.41 -11.64
CA ARG A 249 -1.73 8.96 -11.43
C ARG A 249 -0.63 8.02 -11.93
N GLU A 250 -0.73 6.72 -11.67
CA GLU A 250 0.24 5.78 -12.25
C GLU A 250 0.11 5.74 -13.79
N ALA A 251 -1.11 5.78 -14.33
CA ALA A 251 -1.31 5.86 -15.78
C ALA A 251 -0.71 7.15 -16.39
N ILE A 252 -0.82 8.31 -15.72
CA ILE A 252 -0.18 9.56 -16.12
C ILE A 252 1.34 9.40 -16.25
N PHE A 253 1.97 8.72 -15.29
CA PHE A 253 3.40 8.44 -15.31
C PHE A 253 3.78 7.48 -16.44
N GLU A 254 3.08 6.34 -16.54
CA GLU A 254 3.31 5.31 -17.57
C GLU A 254 3.16 5.87 -18.99
N HIS A 255 2.20 6.77 -19.22
CA HIS A 255 1.98 7.42 -20.52
C HIS A 255 2.89 8.65 -20.75
N GLY A 256 3.71 9.04 -19.77
CA GLY A 256 4.64 10.16 -19.90
C GLY A 256 3.98 11.53 -19.98
N VAL A 257 2.72 11.67 -19.53
CA VAL A 257 2.02 12.95 -19.47
C VAL A 257 2.69 13.89 -18.46
N PHE A 258 3.23 13.31 -17.38
CA PHE A 258 3.96 14.05 -16.36
C PHE A 258 5.18 13.26 -15.88
N GLY A 259 6.29 13.95 -15.59
CA GLY A 259 7.52 13.34 -15.08
C GLY A 259 8.33 12.58 -16.15
N HIS A 260 9.25 11.73 -15.69
CA HIS A 260 10.24 11.02 -16.53
C HIS A 260 10.10 9.48 -16.43
N ARG A 261 8.90 8.99 -16.17
CA ARG A 261 8.59 7.55 -15.95
C ARG A 261 7.78 6.93 -17.09
N ALA A 262 7.91 7.48 -18.30
CA ALA A 262 7.20 6.97 -19.48
C ALA A 262 7.64 5.54 -19.79
N GLU A 263 6.66 4.65 -19.93
CA GLU A 263 6.86 3.24 -20.21
C GLU A 263 6.54 2.95 -21.69
N PRO A 264 7.17 1.92 -22.30
CA PRO A 264 6.79 1.44 -23.62
C PRO A 264 5.38 0.87 -23.61
N GLU A 265 4.69 0.89 -24.76
CA GLU A 265 3.27 0.57 -24.88
C GLU A 265 2.88 -0.82 -24.33
N ASP A 266 3.75 -1.82 -24.49
CA ASP A 266 3.57 -3.18 -23.99
C ASP A 266 3.73 -3.33 -22.47
N ALA A 267 4.43 -2.38 -21.83
CA ALA A 267 4.59 -2.32 -20.39
C ALA A 267 3.46 -1.56 -19.68
N ARG A 268 2.70 -0.72 -20.39
CA ARG A 268 1.59 0.06 -19.83
C ARG A 268 0.46 -0.85 -19.35
N LEU A 269 -0.20 -0.45 -18.27
CA LEU A 269 -1.34 -1.19 -17.75
C LEU A 269 -2.61 -0.90 -18.56
N LEU A 270 -2.79 0.35 -18.99
CA LEU A 270 -3.91 0.82 -19.81
C LEU A 270 -3.41 1.21 -21.21
N SER A 271 -4.22 0.90 -22.24
CA SER A 271 -3.99 1.45 -23.58
C SER A 271 -4.16 2.98 -23.57
N THR A 272 -3.74 3.65 -24.63
CA THR A 272 -3.92 5.11 -24.76
C THR A 272 -5.41 5.47 -24.72
N GLU A 273 -6.26 4.74 -25.43
CA GLU A 273 -7.70 4.99 -25.47
C GLU A 273 -8.36 4.74 -24.10
N GLU A 274 -7.93 3.69 -23.39
CA GLU A 274 -8.42 3.40 -22.05
C GLU A 274 -8.00 4.47 -21.04
N PHE A 275 -6.75 4.95 -21.14
CA PHE A 275 -6.24 6.02 -20.29
C PHE A 275 -7.00 7.33 -20.53
N GLU A 276 -7.21 7.72 -21.78
CA GLU A 276 -7.99 8.92 -22.12
C GLU A 276 -9.42 8.82 -21.59
N LEU A 277 -10.07 7.67 -21.77
CA LEU A 277 -11.41 7.40 -21.25
C LEU A 277 -11.49 7.61 -19.73
N VAL A 278 -10.62 6.95 -18.97
CA VAL A 278 -10.69 7.03 -17.49
C VAL A 278 -10.27 8.40 -16.97
N ARG A 279 -9.30 9.06 -17.63
CA ARG A 279 -8.86 10.41 -17.29
C ARG A 279 -10.01 11.41 -17.46
N ASP A 280 -10.71 11.36 -18.58
CA ASP A 280 -11.78 12.32 -18.89
C ASP A 280 -12.98 12.12 -17.94
N ILE A 281 -13.35 10.87 -17.65
CA ILE A 281 -14.39 10.58 -16.65
C ILE A 281 -13.96 11.09 -15.27
N PHE A 282 -12.73 10.81 -14.86
CA PHE A 282 -12.21 11.23 -13.56
C PHE A 282 -12.22 12.75 -13.40
N LEU A 283 -11.73 13.50 -14.39
CA LEU A 283 -11.74 14.97 -14.37
C LEU A 283 -13.15 15.57 -14.32
N ASN A 284 -14.08 15.03 -15.12
CA ASN A 284 -15.48 15.46 -15.09
C ASN A 284 -16.12 15.22 -13.71
N ARG A 285 -15.73 14.15 -13.01
CA ARG A 285 -16.20 13.89 -11.66
C ARG A 285 -15.63 14.87 -10.65
N LEU A 286 -14.32 15.14 -10.68
CA LEU A 286 -13.69 16.09 -9.75
C LEU A 286 -14.29 17.50 -9.89
N THR A 287 -14.58 17.92 -11.12
CA THR A 287 -15.18 19.25 -11.37
C THR A 287 -16.68 19.32 -11.05
N GLY A 288 -17.39 18.18 -11.05
CA GLY A 288 -18.82 18.10 -10.78
C GLY A 288 -19.20 17.81 -9.32
N LEU A 289 -18.27 17.33 -8.50
CA LEU A 289 -18.52 17.01 -7.10
C LEU A 289 -18.55 18.27 -6.21
N PRO A 290 -19.38 18.28 -5.16
CA PRO A 290 -19.42 19.41 -4.25
C PRO A 290 -18.14 19.45 -3.39
N PRO A 291 -17.67 20.65 -2.98
CA PRO A 291 -16.40 20.77 -2.29
C PRO A 291 -16.30 19.98 -0.98
N GLU A 292 -17.40 19.87 -0.24
CA GLU A 292 -17.47 19.08 0.99
C GLU A 292 -17.18 17.59 0.78
N GLU A 293 -17.59 17.02 -0.35
CA GLU A 293 -17.32 15.61 -0.66
C GLU A 293 -15.85 15.40 -1.02
N LEU A 294 -15.25 16.30 -1.80
CA LEU A 294 -13.83 16.24 -2.16
C LEU A 294 -12.92 16.40 -0.93
N MET A 295 -13.28 17.28 0.01
CA MET A 295 -12.53 17.51 1.25
C MET A 295 -12.50 16.31 2.21
N GLU A 296 -13.45 15.37 2.05
CA GLU A 296 -13.51 14.14 2.85
C GLU A 296 -12.83 12.95 2.18
N VAL A 297 -12.34 13.10 0.95
CA VAL A 297 -11.56 12.05 0.28
C VAL A 297 -10.27 11.79 1.07
N PRO A 298 -9.97 10.54 1.46
CA PRO A 298 -8.73 10.23 2.13
C PRO A 298 -7.54 10.52 1.21
N GLN A 299 -6.39 10.85 1.80
CA GLN A 299 -5.21 11.26 1.01
C GLN A 299 -5.49 12.46 0.09
N PHE A 300 -6.29 13.43 0.57
CA PHE A 300 -6.70 14.63 -0.16
C PHE A 300 -5.57 15.34 -0.92
N LEU A 301 -4.38 15.49 -0.31
CA LEU A 301 -3.22 16.05 -1.03
C LEU A 301 -2.87 15.25 -2.29
N SER A 302 -2.89 13.92 -2.21
CA SER A 302 -2.60 13.05 -3.35
C SER A 302 -3.67 13.18 -4.44
N LEU A 303 -4.94 13.34 -4.06
CA LEU A 303 -6.03 13.63 -4.98
C LEU A 303 -5.76 14.93 -5.75
N MET A 304 -5.45 16.01 -5.04
CA MET A 304 -5.20 17.33 -5.65
C MET A 304 -3.96 17.34 -6.53
N ILE A 305 -2.88 16.65 -6.12
CA ILE A 305 -1.69 16.47 -6.96
C ILE A 305 -2.04 15.67 -8.21
N THR A 306 -2.85 14.62 -8.09
CA THR A 306 -3.30 13.84 -9.26
C THR A 306 -4.07 14.73 -10.21
N TRP A 307 -5.06 15.48 -9.74
CA TRP A 307 -5.81 16.43 -10.56
C TRP A 307 -4.87 17.39 -11.28
N GLN A 308 -3.94 18.02 -10.57
CA GLN A 308 -2.95 18.92 -11.17
C GLN A 308 -2.11 18.27 -12.28
N GLN A 309 -1.76 16.98 -12.11
CA GLN A 309 -0.95 16.19 -13.03
C GLN A 309 -1.72 15.60 -14.22
N THR A 310 -3.05 15.56 -14.16
CA THR A 310 -3.90 15.01 -15.25
C THR A 310 -3.90 15.86 -16.53
N GLY A 311 -3.39 17.09 -16.46
CA GLY A 311 -3.43 18.07 -17.55
C GLY A 311 -4.28 19.30 -17.24
N ASP A 312 -5.03 19.30 -16.13
CA ASP A 312 -5.81 20.44 -15.65
C ASP A 312 -5.15 21.10 -14.43
N THR A 313 -3.94 21.65 -14.63
CA THR A 313 -3.16 22.27 -13.55
C THR A 313 -3.89 23.47 -12.92
N GLU A 314 -4.53 24.30 -13.74
CA GLU A 314 -5.22 25.50 -13.26
C GLU A 314 -6.55 25.16 -12.58
N GLY A 315 -7.26 24.11 -13.00
CA GLY A 315 -8.50 23.69 -12.34
C GLY A 315 -8.28 23.32 -10.87
N ALA A 316 -7.26 22.49 -10.58
CA ALA A 316 -6.92 22.13 -9.21
C ALA A 316 -6.52 23.34 -8.35
N ARG A 317 -5.78 24.30 -8.92
CA ARG A 317 -5.37 25.55 -8.23
C ARG A 317 -6.54 26.47 -7.96
N ASN A 318 -7.38 26.71 -8.96
CA ASN A 318 -8.57 27.56 -8.84
C ASN A 318 -9.54 26.99 -7.80
N TRP A 319 -9.75 25.68 -7.81
CA TRP A 319 -10.57 25.02 -6.80
C TRP A 319 -10.04 25.27 -5.39
N ILE A 320 -8.71 25.16 -5.16
CA ILE A 320 -8.10 25.46 -3.86
C ILE A 320 -8.24 26.94 -3.50
N ALA A 321 -8.05 27.84 -4.46
CA ALA A 321 -8.21 29.28 -4.23
C ALA A 321 -9.64 29.60 -3.75
N ASP A 322 -10.65 29.00 -4.36
CA ASP A 322 -12.05 29.19 -3.98
C ASP A 322 -12.33 28.70 -2.54
N GLN A 323 -11.77 27.56 -2.15
CA GLN A 323 -11.94 27.00 -0.80
C GLN A 323 -11.17 27.75 0.29
N THR A 324 -10.19 28.58 -0.09
CA THR A 324 -9.27 29.23 0.84
C THR A 324 -9.50 30.74 0.95
N THR A 325 -10.60 31.26 0.40
CA THR A 325 -10.99 32.68 0.48
C THR A 325 -11.17 33.19 1.91
N THR A 326 -11.55 32.31 2.85
CA THR A 326 -11.70 32.63 4.28
C THR A 326 -10.61 31.98 5.12
N ASP A 327 -10.31 32.54 6.29
CA ASP A 327 -9.28 32.00 7.18
C ASP A 327 -9.62 30.58 7.70
N PRO A 328 -10.88 30.29 8.13
CA PRO A 328 -11.27 28.92 8.44
C PRO A 328 -11.15 27.96 7.25
N GLY A 329 -11.51 28.41 6.04
CA GLY A 329 -11.36 27.64 4.81
C GLY A 329 -9.89 27.29 4.52
N LEU A 330 -9.00 28.27 4.65
CA LEU A 330 -7.56 28.06 4.54
C LEU A 330 -7.06 27.01 5.54
N LEU A 331 -7.39 27.16 6.82
CA LEU A 331 -6.95 26.24 7.87
C LEU A 331 -7.46 24.82 7.63
N ASN A 332 -8.71 24.67 7.16
CA ASN A 332 -9.26 23.36 6.83
C ASN A 332 -8.50 22.68 5.68
N VAL A 333 -8.26 23.39 4.58
CA VAL A 333 -7.53 22.87 3.42
C VAL A 333 -6.10 22.49 3.79
N LEU A 334 -5.38 23.36 4.51
CA LEU A 334 -4.01 23.08 4.94
C LEU A 334 -3.95 21.84 5.85
N GLN A 335 -4.92 21.66 6.74
CA GLN A 335 -4.96 20.49 7.61
C GLN A 335 -5.08 19.18 6.80
N LYS A 336 -5.93 19.16 5.77
CA LYS A 336 -6.11 18.01 4.88
C LYS A 336 -4.90 17.79 3.95
N MET A 337 -4.09 18.82 3.72
CA MET A 337 -2.89 18.76 2.89
C MET A 337 -1.60 18.43 3.66
N MET A 338 -1.65 18.24 4.99
CA MET A 338 -0.46 17.85 5.73
C MET A 338 0.02 16.46 5.31
N SER A 339 1.30 16.38 4.94
CA SER A 339 1.94 15.12 4.57
C SER A 339 2.54 14.43 5.79
N TRP A 340 2.51 13.11 5.77
CA TRP A 340 3.18 12.28 6.77
C TRP A 340 4.70 12.27 6.52
N SER A 341 5.47 12.31 7.61
CA SER A 341 6.92 12.09 7.60
C SER A 341 7.32 11.34 8.86
N ASP A 342 8.10 10.27 8.73
CA ASP A 342 8.69 9.58 9.89
C ASP A 342 10.18 9.85 9.94
N SER A 343 10.65 10.19 11.13
CA SER A 343 12.07 10.36 11.42
C SER A 343 12.43 9.54 12.64
N SER A 344 13.57 8.84 12.59
CA SER A 344 14.08 8.05 13.71
C SER A 344 14.26 8.87 15.00
N ALA A 345 14.47 10.18 14.88
CA ALA A 345 14.67 11.10 16.01
C ALA A 345 13.37 11.68 16.61
N HIS A 346 12.32 11.89 15.79
CA HIS A 346 11.11 12.58 16.24
C HIS A 346 9.81 11.77 16.03
N GLY A 347 9.91 10.54 15.53
CA GLY A 347 8.79 9.70 15.16
C GLY A 347 7.96 10.29 14.02
N VAL A 348 6.69 9.89 13.96
CA VAL A 348 5.72 10.33 12.96
C VAL A 348 5.32 11.79 13.18
N GLN A 349 5.55 12.61 12.16
CA GLN A 349 5.18 14.01 12.07
C GLN A 349 4.25 14.26 10.88
N TYR A 350 3.45 15.32 10.98
CA TYR A 350 2.61 15.81 9.90
C TYR A 350 3.07 17.21 9.51
N LYS A 351 3.60 17.35 8.29
CA LYS A 351 4.25 18.58 7.81
C LYS A 351 3.56 19.16 6.58
N LEU A 352 3.56 20.48 6.49
CA LEU A 352 3.20 21.23 5.29
C LEU A 352 4.48 21.44 4.46
N ARG A 353 4.55 20.78 3.30
CA ARG A 353 5.72 20.90 2.41
C ARG A 353 5.66 22.20 1.63
N ILE A 354 6.79 22.91 1.54
CA ILE A 354 6.93 24.15 0.77
C ILE A 354 6.46 23.95 -0.68
N ASN A 355 6.89 22.87 -1.34
CA ASN A 355 6.48 22.57 -2.71
C ASN A 355 4.95 22.46 -2.89
N THR A 356 4.24 21.96 -1.88
CA THR A 356 2.76 21.93 -1.91
C THR A 356 2.19 23.35 -1.87
N LEU A 357 2.74 24.21 -1.02
CA LEU A 357 2.30 25.60 -0.89
C LEU A 357 2.59 26.41 -2.15
N ASP A 358 3.77 26.23 -2.74
CA ASP A 358 4.14 26.87 -3.99
C ASP A 358 3.27 26.38 -5.16
N THR A 359 2.90 25.09 -5.15
CA THR A 359 2.07 24.50 -6.20
C THR A 359 0.64 24.99 -6.17
N PHE A 360 0.00 25.09 -4.99
CA PHE A 360 -1.44 25.32 -4.88
C PHE A 360 -1.83 26.71 -4.35
N PHE A 361 -0.95 27.44 -3.66
CA PHE A 361 -1.30 28.67 -2.94
C PHE A 361 -0.56 29.92 -3.44
N GLY A 362 0.15 29.81 -4.57
CA GLY A 362 0.89 30.93 -5.15
C GLY A 362 2.18 31.32 -4.39
N GLY A 363 2.64 30.46 -3.47
CA GLY A 363 3.89 30.63 -2.75
C GLY A 363 3.76 30.42 -1.24
N HIS A 364 4.74 29.74 -0.64
CA HIS A 364 4.76 29.48 0.80
C HIS A 364 4.71 30.76 1.65
N SER A 365 5.35 31.85 1.21
CA SER A 365 5.40 33.11 1.99
C SER A 365 4.00 33.73 2.18
N LEU A 366 3.14 33.66 1.16
CA LEU A 366 1.76 34.17 1.26
C LEU A 366 0.94 33.40 2.31
N VAL A 367 1.12 32.07 2.35
CA VAL A 367 0.47 31.21 3.33
C VAL A 367 1.02 31.49 4.73
N GLN A 368 2.35 31.61 4.87
CA GLN A 368 3.00 31.91 6.13
C GLN A 368 2.55 33.25 6.73
N ASP A 369 2.53 34.31 5.93
CA ASP A 369 2.05 35.64 6.36
C ASP A 369 0.60 35.60 6.83
N ARG A 370 -0.23 34.83 6.13
CA ARG A 370 -1.65 34.66 6.49
C ARG A 370 -1.81 33.87 7.78
N LEU A 371 -1.06 32.79 7.97
CA LEU A 371 -1.06 32.03 9.23
C LEU A 371 -0.56 32.87 10.42
N MET A 372 0.48 33.69 10.22
CA MET A 372 0.97 34.61 11.27
C MET A 372 -0.09 35.63 11.67
N ARG A 373 -0.80 36.19 10.70
CA ARG A 373 -1.91 37.13 10.96
C ARG A 373 -3.03 36.47 11.75
N ILE A 374 -3.45 35.28 11.34
CA ILE A 374 -4.48 34.50 12.04
C ILE A 374 -4.04 34.23 13.49
N ALA A 375 -2.81 33.76 13.70
CA ALA A 375 -2.29 33.43 15.02
C ALA A 375 -2.22 34.64 15.97
N ALA A 376 -2.00 35.84 15.44
CA ALA A 376 -1.82 37.08 16.22
C ALA A 376 -3.12 37.88 16.44
N ASP A 377 -4.20 37.61 15.70
CA ASP A 377 -5.44 38.40 15.79
C ASP A 377 -6.35 37.91 16.92
N ASP A 378 -6.40 38.65 18.03
CA ASP A 378 -7.24 38.34 19.21
C ASP A 378 -8.76 38.32 18.92
N ARG A 379 -9.20 38.77 17.74
CA ARG A 379 -10.60 38.66 17.29
C ARG A 379 -10.93 37.28 16.71
N VAL A 380 -9.92 36.50 16.34
CA VAL A 380 -10.06 35.13 15.84
C VAL A 380 -10.22 34.16 17.02
N GLY A 381 -11.08 33.16 16.85
CA GLY A 381 -11.33 32.14 17.86
C GLY A 381 -10.03 31.46 18.32
N THR A 382 -9.94 31.12 19.61
CA THR A 382 -8.73 30.53 20.21
C THR A 382 -8.29 29.24 19.50
N ASP A 383 -9.24 28.42 19.02
CA ASP A 383 -8.95 27.18 18.32
C ASP A 383 -8.22 27.42 16.98
N ASP A 384 -8.72 28.37 16.18
CA ASP A 384 -8.12 28.74 14.89
C ASP A 384 -6.73 29.36 15.07
N ARG A 385 -6.54 30.20 16.10
CA ARG A 385 -5.22 30.76 16.44
C ARG A 385 -4.22 29.68 16.82
N SER A 386 -4.66 28.72 17.63
CA SER A 386 -3.85 27.58 18.07
C SER A 386 -3.48 26.69 16.87
N LEU A 387 -4.43 26.43 15.98
CA LEU A 387 -4.21 25.66 14.77
C LEU A 387 -3.22 26.36 13.83
N ALA A 388 -3.37 27.66 13.59
CA ALA A 388 -2.44 28.44 12.78
C ALA A 388 -1.01 28.42 13.37
N SER A 389 -0.89 28.60 14.69
CA SER A 389 0.39 28.52 15.41
C SER A 389 1.02 27.12 15.34
N LYS A 390 0.20 26.06 15.34
CA LYS A 390 0.67 24.69 15.12
C LYS A 390 1.15 24.49 13.69
N MET A 391 0.41 24.97 12.69
CA MET A 391 0.79 24.87 11.27
C MET A 391 2.09 25.61 10.98
N LEU A 392 2.30 26.79 11.55
CA LEU A 392 3.57 27.53 11.43
C LEU A 392 4.78 26.74 11.92
N ARG A 393 4.62 25.96 13.00
CA ARG A 393 5.68 25.07 13.53
C ARG A 393 5.88 23.82 12.67
N ASN A 394 4.88 23.45 11.87
CA ASN A 394 4.87 22.27 11.02
C ASN A 394 5.17 22.61 9.54
N LEU A 395 5.48 23.87 9.23
CA LEU A 395 6.06 24.23 7.94
C LEU A 395 7.43 23.56 7.85
N ASP A 396 7.63 22.81 6.78
CA ASP A 396 8.89 22.11 6.57
C ASP A 396 9.97 23.11 6.17
N ASP A 397 10.91 23.37 7.07
CA ASP A 397 12.06 24.28 6.87
C ASP A 397 13.22 23.61 6.09
N ASP A 398 12.96 22.48 5.42
CA ASP A 398 13.98 21.72 4.69
C ASP A 398 14.42 22.45 3.40
N MET A 399 15.21 23.50 3.61
CA MET A 399 16.30 23.94 2.75
C MET A 399 17.58 23.15 3.07
N ARG A 400 17.52 21.82 2.98
CA ARG A 400 18.72 20.97 3.04
C ARG A 400 18.83 20.03 1.86
#